data_AF-A0A9D8XPH6-F1
#
_entry.id   AF-A0A9D8XPH6-F1
#
_cell.length_a   1.000
_cell.length_b   1.000
_cell.length_c   1.000
_cell.angle_alpha   90.00
_cell.angle_beta   90.00
_cell.angle_gamma   90.00
#
_symmetry.space_group_name_H-M   'P 1'
#
loop_
_entity.id
_entity.type
_entity.pdbx_description
1 polymer ?
#
loop_
_entity_poly.entity_id
_entity_poly.type
_entity_poly.pdbx_seq_one_letter_code
_entity_poly.pdbx_strand_id
1 'polypeptide(L)' 'RMTRNHRESLPCDEKLFKTVIKTAFNQRRKTLRNSLKPLLGKEAAVYSEPIFDKRPEQLTVDQFIELTLLAEKSLKQAKA' A
#
# COMPACT_ATOMS: atom_id res chain seq x y z
N ARG A 1 -1.57 6.18 -26.78
CA ARG A 1 -0.75 4.94 -26.85
C ARG A 1 -0.06 4.78 -25.49
N MET A 2 -0.31 3.70 -24.74
CA MET A 2 0.48 3.42 -23.52
C MET A 2 1.81 2.80 -23.93
N THR A 3 2.92 3.35 -23.43
CA THR A 3 4.27 2.80 -23.58
C THR A 3 4.72 2.22 -22.25
N ARG A 4 5.39 1.07 -22.30
CA ARG A 4 5.97 0.46 -21.09
C ARG A 4 7.04 1.39 -20.51
N ASN A 5 7.10 1.49 -19.19
CA ASN A 5 8.17 2.21 -18.51
C ASN A 5 9.48 1.39 -18.52
N HIS A 6 10.61 2.04 -18.24
CA HIS A 6 11.94 1.41 -18.20
C HIS A 6 12.24 0.67 -16.88
N ARG A 7 11.29 0.62 -15.94
CA ARG A 7 11.49 -0.01 -14.63
C ARG A 7 11.33 -1.53 -14.77
N GLU A 8 12.43 -2.27 -14.64
CA GLU A 8 12.44 -3.73 -14.79
C GLU A 8 12.01 -4.48 -13.52
N SER A 9 12.28 -3.92 -12.34
CA SER A 9 11.95 -4.52 -11.06
C SER A 9 11.42 -3.49 -10.05
N LEU A 10 10.65 -3.96 -9.06
CA LEU A 10 10.19 -3.16 -7.93
C LEU A 10 11.08 -3.43 -6.71
N PRO A 11 11.41 -2.42 -5.89
CA PRO A 11 12.22 -2.58 -4.68
C PRO A 11 11.41 -3.15 -3.50
N CYS A 12 10.26 -3.76 -3.75
CA CYS A 12 9.36 -4.34 -2.76
C CYS A 12 8.79 -5.68 -3.27
N ASP A 13 8.18 -6.47 -2.38
CA ASP A 13 7.48 -7.69 -2.80
C ASP A 13 6.35 -7.37 -3.78
N GLU A 14 6.49 -7.83 -5.03
CA GLU A 14 5.50 -7.57 -6.08
C GLU A 14 4.12 -8.18 -5.81
N LYS A 15 4.05 -9.33 -5.12
CA LYS A 15 2.79 -9.98 -4.78
C LYS A 15 2.07 -9.16 -3.72
N LEU A 16 2.81 -8.68 -2.71
CA LEU A 16 2.26 -7.79 -1.70
C LEU A 16 1.82 -6.46 -2.33
N PHE A 17 2.66 -5.86 -3.18
CA PHE A 17 2.36 -4.62 -3.90
C PHE A 17 1.06 -4.73 -4.71
N LYS A 18 0.89 -5.80 -5.50
CA LYS A 18 -0.34 -6.07 -6.26
C LYS A 18 -1.55 -6.21 -5.33
N THR A 19 -1.39 -6.85 -4.17
CA THR A 19 -2.44 -7.03 -3.18
C THR A 19 -2.85 -5.69 -2.54
N VAL A 20 -1.87 -4.87 -2.15
CA VAL A 20 -2.07 -3.52 -1.61
C VAL A 20 -2.82 -2.65 -2.61
N ILE A 21 -2.37 -2.60 -3.88
CA ILE A 21 -3.05 -1.84 -4.94
C ILE A 21 -4.50 -2.30 -5.10
N LYS A 22 -4.73 -3.60 -5.29
CA LYS A 22 -6.08 -4.13 -5.48
C LYS A 22 -6.99 -3.81 -4.30
N THR A 23 -6.49 -3.99 -3.08
CA THR A 23 -7.25 -3.75 -1.85
C THR A 23 -7.59 -2.26 -1.70
N ALA A 24 -6.62 -1.38 -1.96
CA ALA A 24 -6.79 0.05 -1.90
C ALA A 24 -7.82 0.54 -2.92
N PHE A 25 -7.66 0.17 -4.20
CA PHE A 25 -8.55 0.63 -5.28
C PHE A 25 -9.94 -0.01 -5.28
N ASN A 26 -10.09 -1.23 -4.73
CA ASN A 26 -11.42 -1.80 -4.49
C ASN A 26 -12.27 -0.90 -3.57
N GLN A 27 -11.61 -0.16 -2.68
CA GLN A 27 -12.22 0.83 -1.80
C GLN A 27 -11.80 2.27 -2.16
N ARG A 28 -11.73 2.62 -3.46
CA ARG A 28 -11.19 3.91 -3.95
C ARG A 28 -11.70 5.16 -3.21
N ARG A 29 -12.98 5.20 -2.85
CA ARG A 29 -13.60 6.36 -2.17
C ARG A 29 -13.33 6.43 -0.66
N LYS A 30 -12.61 5.46 -0.09
CA LYS A 30 -12.23 5.40 1.33
C LYS A 30 -10.75 5.74 1.49
N THR A 31 -10.40 6.27 2.65
CA THR A 31 -8.99 6.50 3.02
C THR A 31 -8.24 5.18 3.12
N LEU A 32 -6.94 5.20 2.86
CA LEU A 32 -6.08 4.03 2.91
C LEU A 32 -6.11 3.32 4.26
N ARG A 33 -6.27 4.07 5.37
CA ARG A 33 -6.53 3.52 6.71
C ARG A 33 -7.71 2.56 6.73
N ASN A 34 -8.82 2.92 6.06
CA ASN A 34 -10.01 2.05 6.00
C ASN A 34 -9.85 0.94 4.98
N SER A 35 -9.25 1.24 3.83
CA SER A 35 -9.08 0.28 2.76
C SER A 35 -8.15 -0.88 3.17
N LEU A 36 -7.09 -0.58 3.92
CA LEU A 36 -6.05 -1.56 4.29
C LEU A 36 -6.27 -2.23 5.66
N LYS A 37 -7.33 -1.87 6.40
CA LYS A 37 -7.75 -2.56 7.64
C LYS A 37 -7.79 -4.09 7.52
N PRO A 38 -8.35 -4.68 6.45
CA PRO A 38 -8.39 -6.14 6.29
C PRO A 38 -7.01 -6.78 6.14
N LEU A 39 -6.02 -6.02 5.68
CA LEU A 39 -4.67 -6.51 5.41
C LEU A 39 -3.74 -6.33 6.62
N LEU A 40 -3.80 -5.16 7.26
CA LEU A 40 -2.87 -4.77 8.34
C LEU A 40 -3.46 -4.92 9.76
N GLY A 41 -4.77 -5.17 9.87
CA GLY A 41 -5.48 -5.17 11.14
C GLY A 41 -6.00 -3.79 11.56
N LYS A 42 -6.75 -3.74 12.66
CA LYS A 42 -7.38 -2.49 13.14
C LYS A 42 -6.40 -1.55 13.83
N GLU A 43 -5.39 -2.09 14.53
CA GLU A 43 -4.46 -1.35 15.40
C GLU A 43 -3.03 -1.39 14.86
N ALA A 44 -2.85 -1.26 13.54
CA ALA A 44 -1.52 -1.25 12.96
C ALA A 44 -0.80 0.08 13.30
N ALA A 45 0.39 -0.01 13.90
CA ALA A 45 1.18 1.18 14.29
C ALA A 45 1.51 2.08 13.08
N VAL A 46 1.61 1.51 11.88
CA VAL A 46 1.89 2.25 10.65
C VAL A 46 0.81 3.28 10.28
N TYR A 47 -0.39 3.17 10.84
CA TYR A 47 -1.46 4.14 10.61
C TYR A 47 -1.18 5.55 11.19
N SER A 48 -0.07 5.75 11.90
CA SER A 48 0.40 7.09 12.28
C SER A 48 0.88 7.91 11.07
N GLU A 49 1.27 7.26 9.97
CA GLU A 49 1.82 7.96 8.81
C GLU A 49 0.73 8.73 8.03
N PRO A 50 0.98 9.99 7.61
CA PRO A 50 0.00 10.83 6.89
C PRO A 50 -0.50 10.24 5.57
N ILE A 51 0.26 9.30 4.98
CA ILE A 51 -0.13 8.60 3.76
C ILE A 51 -1.46 7.83 3.94
N PHE A 52 -1.77 7.34 5.15
CA PHE A 52 -2.97 6.55 5.40
C PHE A 52 -4.28 7.35 5.41
N ASP A 53 -4.20 8.67 5.54
CA ASP A 53 -5.36 9.56 5.49
C ASP A 53 -5.72 9.98 4.05
N LYS A 54 -4.86 9.65 3.08
CA LYS A 54 -5.11 9.87 1.64
C LYS A 54 -5.95 8.74 1.05
N ARG A 55 -6.56 9.01 -0.11
CA ARG A 55 -7.22 8.02 -0.96
C ARG A 55 -6.24 7.44 -1.99
N PRO A 56 -6.43 6.21 -2.47
CA PRO A 56 -5.54 5.58 -3.45
C PRO A 56 -5.38 6.39 -4.75
N GLU A 57 -6.41 7.10 -5.22
CA GLU A 57 -6.29 7.94 -6.41
C GLU A 57 -5.36 9.17 -6.23
N GLN A 58 -5.01 9.52 -4.98
CA GLN A 58 -4.13 10.64 -4.67
C GLN A 58 -2.65 10.23 -4.55
N LEU A 59 -2.35 8.93 -4.66
CA LEU A 59 -1.01 8.40 -4.51
C LEU A 59 -0.33 8.20 -5.86
N THR A 60 0.97 8.47 -5.90
CA THR A 60 1.84 8.10 -7.02
C THR A 60 2.29 6.64 -6.91
N VAL A 61 2.85 6.09 -7.99
CA VAL A 61 3.41 4.73 -8.00
C VAL A 61 4.49 4.56 -6.94
N ASP A 62 5.37 5.54 -6.77
CA ASP A 62 6.44 5.48 -5.77
C ASP A 62 5.89 5.53 -4.33
N GLN A 63 4.82 6.30 -4.10
CA GLN A 63 4.12 6.29 -2.81
C GLN A 63 3.46 4.93 -2.51
N PHE A 64 2.99 4.21 -3.53
CA PHE A 64 2.52 2.83 -3.35
C PHE A 64 3.65 1.87 -3.00
N ILE A 65 4.87 2.12 -3.50
CA ILE A 65 6.04 1.31 -3.15
C ILE A 65 6.39 1.54 -1.67
N GLU A 66 6.47 2.79 -1.25
CA GLU A 66 6.68 3.16 0.17
C GLU A 66 5.61 2.57 1.09
N LEU A 67 4.34 2.68 0.71
CA LEU A 67 3.21 2.10 1.43
C LEU A 67 3.36 0.57 1.57
N THR A 68 3.84 -0.09 0.52
CA THR A 68 4.05 -1.55 0.51
C THR A 68 5.20 -1.94 1.44
N LEU A 69 6.30 -1.18 1.46
CA LEU A 69 7.42 -1.41 2.38
C LEU A 69 7.00 -1.22 3.85
N LEU A 70 6.20 -0.19 4.14
CA LEU A 70 5.62 0.04 5.47
C LEU A 70 4.69 -1.11 5.88
N ALA A 71 3.80 -1.53 4.98
CA ALA A 71 2.92 -2.67 5.19
C ALA A 71 3.70 -3.96 5.47
N GLU A 72 4.76 -4.22 4.69
CA GLU A 72 5.62 -5.39 4.87
C GLU A 72 6.31 -5.38 6.24
N LYS A 73 6.84 -4.22 6.67
CA LYS A 73 7.44 -4.06 8.00
C LYS A 73 6.42 -4.32 9.11
N SER A 74 5.20 -3.79 8.99
CA SER A 74 4.13 -4.02 9.95
C SER A 74 3.72 -5.50 10.03
N LEU A 75 3.62 -6.18 8.90
CA LEU A 75 3.27 -7.60 8.83
C LEU A 75 4.37 -8.50 9.40
N LYS A 76 5.64 -8.10 9.24
CA LYS A 76 6.77 -8.78 9.88
C LYS A 76 6.75 -8.61 11.40
N GLN A 77 6.45 -7.40 11.89
CA GLN A 77 6.33 -7.12 13.32
C GLN A 77 5.17 -7.86 13.99
N ALA A 78 4.04 -8.02 13.30
CA ALA A 78 2.87 -8.73 13.85
C ALA A 78 3.04 -10.26 13.89
N LYS A 79 4.06 -10.81 13.22
CA LYS A 79 4.37 -12.25 13.17
C LYS A 79 5.50 -12.66 14.13
N ALA A 80 6.23 -11.70 14.68
CA ALA A 80 7.27 -11.90 15.68
C ALA A 80 6.64 -11.91 17.08
#